data_AF-A0AAV0QMB4-F1
#
_entry.id   AF-A0AAV0QMB4-F1
#
_cell.length_a   1.000
_cell.length_b   1.000
_cell.length_c   1.000
_cell.angle_alpha   90.00
_cell.angle_beta   90.00
_cell.angle_gamma   90.00
#
_symmetry.space_group_name_H-M   'P 1'
#
loop_
_entity.id
_entity.type
_entity.pdbx_description
1 polymer ?
#
loop_
_entity_poly.entity_id
_entity_poly.type
_entity_poly.pdbx_seq_one_letter_code
_entity_poly.pdbx_strand_id
1 'polypeptide(L)'
;MSDDDKGNPPRRRSSVLLNPIQLFCLLVAVLLAGTGLVPLEHVGFVLFSAIYMYFLSRFSFPAGTTPTESVFDRNNKILANYVLTGGVVGLFLPVAYILHALLLLPDGGEEAVGAAAPHLFLLSSQVFMEGVSFAGGFSIPVRAFIPVFYNSRRIFSIWGWIQFEFAKVGGLVIVGRALAAANLGFWVYNLFGFLLPVYLPRAFRKYYCSSSA
;
A
#
# COMPACT_ATOMS: atom_id res chain seq x y z
N MET A 1 53.98 -2.17 -13.90
CA MET A 1 53.14 -3.33 -13.58
C MET A 1 52.01 -2.79 -12.72
N SER A 2 50.80 -2.74 -13.27
CA SER A 2 49.68 -1.92 -12.79
C SER A 2 48.99 -2.53 -11.58
N ASP A 3 48.77 -1.72 -10.54
CA ASP A 3 48.02 -2.04 -9.30
C ASP A 3 46.49 -1.96 -9.51
N ASP A 4 45.95 -2.69 -10.49
CA ASP A 4 44.51 -2.71 -10.81
C ASP A 4 43.86 -4.08 -10.52
N ASP A 5 44.02 -4.60 -9.31
CA ASP A 5 43.17 -5.71 -8.82
C ASP A 5 42.83 -5.58 -7.33
N LYS A 6 42.14 -4.48 -6.98
CA LYS A 6 41.39 -4.41 -5.73
C LYS A 6 39.96 -4.88 -5.99
N GLY A 7 39.80 -6.20 -5.92
CA GLY A 7 38.51 -6.88 -5.92
C GLY A 7 37.51 -6.16 -5.02
N ASN A 8 36.48 -5.60 -5.65
CA ASN A 8 35.34 -5.03 -4.97
C ASN A 8 34.68 -6.15 -4.13
N PRO A 9 34.52 -5.99 -2.80
CA PRO A 9 33.96 -7.06 -1.98
C PRO A 9 32.57 -7.46 -2.53
N PRO A 10 32.22 -8.76 -2.52
CA PRO A 10 30.93 -9.20 -3.02
C PRO A 10 29.83 -8.45 -2.27
N ARG A 11 29.00 -7.71 -3.01
CA ARG A 11 27.78 -7.07 -2.50
C ARG A 11 27.01 -8.13 -1.73
N ARG A 12 27.04 -8.04 -0.40
CA ARG A 12 26.27 -8.90 0.50
C ARG A 12 24.81 -8.75 0.05
N ARG A 13 24.28 -9.76 -0.65
CA ARG A 13 22.83 -9.91 -0.86
C ARG A 13 22.27 -10.09 0.55
N SER A 14 21.96 -8.99 1.21
CA SER A 14 21.12 -9.01 2.39
C SER A 14 19.83 -9.67 1.92
N SER A 15 19.57 -10.89 2.39
CA SER A 15 18.25 -11.49 2.29
C SER A 15 17.32 -10.63 3.15
N VAL A 16 16.84 -9.53 2.57
CA VAL A 16 15.89 -8.62 3.20
C VAL A 16 14.57 -9.38 3.27
N LEU A 17 14.37 -10.07 4.38
CA LEU A 17 13.12 -10.74 4.71
C LEU A 17 12.00 -9.69 4.85
N LEU A 18 10.81 -10.06 4.41
CA LEU A 18 9.60 -9.24 4.63
C LEU A 18 9.38 -9.06 6.13
N ASN A 19 8.97 -7.86 6.53
CA ASN A 19 8.64 -7.58 7.93
C ASN A 19 7.31 -8.29 8.30
N PRO A 20 7.11 -8.73 9.55
CA PRO A 20 5.83 -9.24 10.07
C PRO A 20 4.57 -8.51 9.59
N ILE A 21 4.57 -7.17 9.51
CA ILE A 21 3.41 -6.40 9.02
C ILE A 21 3.09 -6.73 7.55
N GLN A 22 4.10 -6.91 6.71
CA GLN A 22 3.91 -7.23 5.29
C GLN A 22 3.37 -8.64 5.12
N LEU A 23 3.81 -9.58 5.97
CA LEU A 23 3.26 -10.95 6.01
C LEU A 23 1.83 -10.97 6.54
N PHE A 24 1.52 -10.17 7.56
CA PHE A 24 0.15 -9.98 8.04
C PHE A 24 -0.76 -9.41 6.95
N CYS A 25 -0.30 -8.39 6.22
CA CYS A 25 -1.04 -7.84 5.09
C CYS A 25 -1.23 -8.85 3.96
N LEU A 26 -0.21 -9.67 3.65
CA LEU A 26 -0.36 -10.76 2.69
C LEU A 26 -1.44 -11.74 3.14
N LEU A 27 -1.42 -12.16 4.41
CA LEU A 27 -2.42 -13.05 4.98
C LEU A 27 -3.83 -12.46 4.87
N VAL A 28 -4.02 -11.21 5.28
CA VAL A 28 -5.31 -10.51 5.15
C VAL A 28 -5.77 -10.47 3.70
N ALA A 29 -4.88 -10.11 2.76
CA ALA A 29 -5.22 -10.05 1.34
C ALA A 29 -5.64 -11.41 0.76
N VAL A 30 -4.92 -12.49 1.10
CA VAL A 30 -5.23 -13.85 0.64
C VAL A 30 -6.55 -14.35 1.24
N LEU A 31 -6.78 -14.12 2.53
CA LEU A 31 -8.03 -14.49 3.19
C LEU A 31 -9.22 -13.75 2.57
N LEU A 32 -9.12 -12.43 2.37
CA LEU A 32 -10.18 -11.64 1.75
C LEU A 32 -10.42 -12.02 0.28
N ALA A 33 -9.38 -12.35 -0.48
CA ALA A 33 -9.56 -12.86 -1.84
C ALA A 33 -10.30 -14.21 -1.85
N GLY A 34 -10.07 -15.05 -0.84
CA GLY A 34 -10.71 -16.35 -0.68
C GLY A 34 -12.18 -16.30 -0.26
N THR A 35 -12.68 -15.17 0.26
CA THR A 35 -14.09 -15.06 0.69
C THR A 35 -15.06 -14.88 -0.48
N GLY A 36 -14.59 -14.49 -1.67
CA GLY A 36 -15.45 -14.12 -2.80
C GLY A 36 -16.10 -12.74 -2.68
N LEU A 37 -15.90 -12.02 -1.58
CA LEU A 37 -16.45 -10.68 -1.33
C LEU A 37 -15.61 -9.55 -1.97
N VAL A 38 -14.42 -9.88 -2.47
CA VAL A 38 -13.57 -8.95 -3.22
C VAL A 38 -13.86 -9.11 -4.72
N PRO A 39 -14.30 -8.04 -5.42
CA PRO A 39 -14.51 -8.09 -6.86
C PRO A 39 -13.27 -8.58 -7.62
N LEU A 40 -13.48 -9.47 -8.60
CA LEU A 40 -12.40 -10.05 -9.42
C LEU A 40 -11.54 -9.01 -10.13
N GLU A 41 -12.13 -7.85 -10.47
CA GLU A 41 -11.40 -6.70 -11.01
C GLU A 41 -10.29 -6.19 -10.08
N HIS A 42 -10.47 -6.26 -8.76
CA HIS A 42 -9.44 -5.84 -7.80
C HIS A 42 -8.34 -6.88 -7.69
N VAL A 43 -8.68 -8.18 -7.75
CA VAL A 43 -7.68 -9.26 -7.80
C VAL A 43 -6.85 -9.17 -9.08
N GLY A 44 -7.52 -8.99 -10.23
CA GLY A 44 -6.89 -8.74 -11.52
C GLY A 44 -6.00 -7.51 -11.50
N PHE A 45 -6.46 -6.41 -10.86
CA PHE A 45 -5.65 -5.20 -10.66
C PHE A 45 -4.37 -5.50 -9.87
N VAL A 46 -4.42 -6.27 -8.78
CA VAL A 46 -3.24 -6.62 -7.98
C VAL A 46 -2.24 -7.43 -8.81
N LEU A 47 -2.71 -8.47 -9.51
CA LEU A 47 -1.87 -9.29 -10.39
C LEU A 47 -1.23 -8.45 -11.51
N PHE A 48 -2.03 -7.65 -12.20
CA PHE A 48 -1.55 -6.72 -13.23
C PHE A 48 -0.52 -5.74 -12.65
N SER A 49 -0.80 -5.16 -11.48
CA SER A 49 0.10 -4.19 -10.84
C SER A 49 1.47 -4.81 -10.52
N ALA A 50 1.52 -6.04 -10.04
CA ALA A 50 2.76 -6.74 -9.72
C ALA A 50 3.60 -6.99 -10.99
N ILE A 51 2.97 -7.47 -12.06
CA ILE A 51 3.62 -7.67 -13.37
C ILE A 51 4.13 -6.34 -13.93
N TYR A 52 3.28 -5.30 -13.89
CA TYR A 52 3.63 -3.97 -14.41
C TYR A 52 4.75 -3.31 -13.62
N MET A 53 4.75 -3.44 -12.29
CA MET A 53 5.84 -2.95 -11.43
C MET A 53 7.15 -3.67 -11.72
N TYR A 54 7.11 -4.98 -11.91
CA TYR A 54 8.29 -5.74 -12.34
C TYR A 54 8.80 -5.24 -13.70
N PHE A 55 7.90 -5.04 -14.67
CA PHE A 55 8.24 -4.46 -15.97
C PHE A 55 8.91 -3.08 -15.81
N LEU A 56 8.32 -2.16 -15.07
CA LEU A 56 8.90 -0.84 -14.79
C LEU A 56 10.28 -0.96 -14.14
N SER A 57 10.44 -1.87 -13.17
CA SER A 57 11.72 -2.09 -12.48
C SER A 57 12.83 -2.62 -13.39
N ARG A 58 12.47 -3.29 -14.50
CA ARG A 58 13.46 -3.87 -15.42
C ARG A 58 13.77 -2.96 -16.59
N PHE A 59 12.76 -2.28 -17.14
CA PHE A 59 12.87 -1.61 -18.43
C PHE A 59 12.89 -0.09 -18.32
N SER A 60 12.12 0.51 -17.40
CA SER A 60 11.97 1.97 -17.31
C SER A 60 12.84 2.58 -16.22
N PHE A 61 12.90 1.93 -15.07
CA PHE A 61 13.62 2.40 -13.89
C PHE A 61 14.48 1.28 -13.28
N PRO A 62 15.51 0.81 -14.02
CA PRO A 62 16.41 -0.23 -13.54
C PRO A 62 17.06 0.17 -12.21
N ALA A 63 17.26 -0.81 -11.32
CA ALA A 63 17.99 -0.60 -10.09
C ALA A 63 19.48 -0.32 -10.42
N GLY A 64 19.90 0.94 -10.30
CA GLY A 64 21.28 1.39 -10.53
C GLY A 64 22.21 1.19 -9.32
N THR A 65 23.35 1.87 -9.32
CA THR A 65 24.26 1.99 -8.16
C THR A 65 23.71 2.90 -7.05
N THR A 66 22.63 3.62 -7.35
CA THR A 66 21.98 4.60 -6.48
C THR A 66 21.56 3.98 -5.14
N PRO A 67 21.88 4.63 -3.99
CA PRO A 67 21.52 4.12 -2.69
C PRO A 67 20.02 3.84 -2.60
N THR A 68 19.66 2.65 -2.13
CA THR A 68 18.27 2.22 -1.85
C THR A 68 17.64 2.96 -0.65
N GLU A 69 18.16 4.13 -0.32
CA GLU A 69 17.72 4.94 0.80
C GLU A 69 16.27 5.38 0.63
N SER A 70 15.60 5.58 1.77
CA SER A 70 14.26 6.15 1.80
C SER A 70 14.25 7.57 1.21
N VAL A 71 13.09 7.97 0.67
CA VAL A 71 12.87 9.33 0.13
C VAL A 71 12.91 10.38 1.24
N PHE A 72 12.45 10.01 2.44
CA PHE A 72 12.51 10.85 3.63
C PHE A 72 13.46 10.24 4.66
N ASP A 73 13.97 11.09 5.54
CA ASP A 73 14.81 10.69 6.66
C ASP A 73 14.06 9.76 7.60
N ARG A 74 14.73 8.69 8.05
CA ARG A 74 14.15 7.72 8.98
C ARG A 74 13.75 8.32 10.33
N ASN A 75 14.32 9.47 10.70
CA ASN A 75 14.03 10.16 11.95
C ASN A 75 12.86 11.18 11.84
N ASN A 76 12.16 11.23 10.71
CA ASN A 76 11.03 12.14 10.54
C ASN A 76 9.81 11.65 11.34
N LYS A 77 9.69 12.14 12.57
CA LYS A 77 8.59 11.80 13.49
C LYS A 77 7.20 12.19 12.95
N ILE A 78 7.10 13.26 12.17
CA ILE A 78 5.83 13.68 11.57
C ILE A 78 5.36 12.64 10.56
N LEU A 79 6.26 12.20 9.68
CA LEU A 79 5.95 11.15 8.71
C LEU A 79 5.66 9.81 9.40
N ALA A 80 6.42 9.47 10.44
CA ALA A 80 6.17 8.25 11.22
C ALA A 80 4.77 8.24 11.84
N ASN A 81 4.37 9.36 12.48
CA ASN A 81 3.03 9.50 13.04
C ASN A 81 1.95 9.47 11.96
N TYR A 82 2.19 10.12 10.81
CA TYR A 82 1.27 10.09 9.67
C TYR A 82 1.04 8.67 9.14
N VAL A 83 2.11 7.89 8.96
CA VAL A 83 2.04 6.49 8.53
C VAL A 83 1.33 5.63 9.57
N LEU A 84 1.60 5.86 10.86
CA LEU A 84 0.90 5.18 11.95
C LEU A 84 -0.60 5.47 11.93
N THR A 85 -1.01 6.74 11.79
CA THR A 85 -2.41 7.13 11.66
C THR A 85 -3.06 6.46 10.45
N GLY A 86 -2.37 6.43 9.30
CA GLY A 86 -2.86 5.73 8.11
C GLY A 86 -3.05 4.23 8.33
N GLY A 87 -2.12 3.58 9.06
CA GLY A 87 -2.24 2.17 9.44
C GLY A 87 -3.42 1.91 10.38
N VAL A 88 -3.64 2.77 11.37
CA VAL A 88 -4.80 2.64 12.27
C VAL A 88 -6.11 2.82 11.49
N VAL A 89 -6.23 3.90 10.72
CA VAL A 89 -7.47 4.26 10.01
C VAL A 89 -7.80 3.29 8.87
N GLY A 90 -6.80 2.86 8.10
CA GLY A 90 -7.03 2.05 6.90
C GLY A 90 -6.81 0.55 7.05
N LEU A 91 -6.05 0.10 8.05
CA LEU A 91 -5.78 -1.33 8.25
C LEU A 91 -6.47 -1.86 9.50
N PHE A 92 -6.09 -1.37 10.69
CA PHE A 92 -6.55 -1.97 11.94
C PHE A 92 -8.03 -1.74 12.24
N LEU A 93 -8.54 -0.52 12.04
CA LEU A 93 -9.97 -0.24 12.26
C LEU A 93 -10.86 -0.98 11.25
N PRO A 94 -10.55 -1.04 9.94
CA PRO A 94 -11.33 -1.85 8.99
C PRO A 94 -11.26 -3.36 9.26
N VAL A 95 -10.10 -3.89 9.71
CA VAL A 95 -10.01 -5.29 10.18
C VAL A 95 -10.96 -5.52 11.36
N ALA A 96 -10.95 -4.65 12.37
CA ALA A 96 -11.84 -4.77 13.52
C ALA A 96 -13.32 -4.67 13.12
N TYR A 97 -13.66 -3.77 12.19
CA TYR A 97 -15.00 -3.63 11.63
C TYR A 97 -15.47 -4.92 10.94
N ILE A 98 -14.62 -5.52 10.10
CA ILE A 98 -14.92 -6.77 9.40
C ILE A 98 -15.06 -7.94 10.38
N LEU A 99 -14.16 -8.06 11.37
CA LEU A 99 -14.25 -9.11 12.38
C LEU A 99 -15.52 -8.98 13.24
N HIS A 100 -15.88 -7.75 13.60
CA HIS A 100 -17.13 -7.48 14.30
C HIS A 100 -18.34 -7.87 13.44
N ALA A 101 -18.36 -7.48 12.16
CA ALA A 101 -19.43 -7.84 11.23
C ALA A 101 -19.54 -9.37 11.01
N LEU A 102 -18.42 -10.07 10.94
CA LEU A 102 -18.39 -11.52 10.71
C LEU A 102 -18.77 -12.34 11.94
N LEU A 103 -18.36 -11.90 13.13
CA LEU A 103 -18.48 -12.70 14.36
C LEU A 103 -19.66 -12.31 15.25
N LEU A 104 -20.11 -11.05 15.18
CA LEU A 104 -21.02 -10.47 16.17
C LEU A 104 -22.34 -9.96 15.57
N LEU A 105 -22.49 -9.92 14.24
CA LEU A 105 -23.76 -9.60 13.57
C LEU A 105 -24.40 -10.86 12.96
N PRO A 106 -25.49 -11.39 13.54
CA PRO A 106 -26.17 -12.58 13.03
C PRO A 106 -26.80 -12.41 11.64
N ASP A 107 -27.28 -11.20 11.32
CA ASP A 107 -27.92 -10.87 10.04
C ASP A 107 -27.30 -9.59 9.45
N GLY A 108 -26.90 -9.62 8.17
CA GLY A 108 -26.36 -8.46 7.43
C GLY A 108 -24.85 -8.18 7.60
N GLY A 109 -24.12 -9.04 8.32
CA GLY A 109 -22.66 -8.96 8.47
C GLY A 109 -21.91 -9.11 7.14
N GLU A 110 -22.36 -10.03 6.28
CA GLU A 110 -21.73 -10.30 4.98
C GLU A 110 -21.71 -9.07 4.06
N GLU A 111 -22.80 -8.31 4.00
CA GLU A 111 -22.86 -7.09 3.18
C GLU A 111 -21.90 -6.01 3.69
N ALA A 112 -21.79 -5.86 5.02
CA ALA A 112 -20.86 -4.94 5.65
C ALA A 112 -19.40 -5.32 5.35
N VAL A 113 -19.09 -6.62 5.42
CA VAL A 113 -17.78 -7.14 5.01
C VAL A 113 -17.57 -6.90 3.51
N GLY A 114 -18.56 -7.16 2.66
CA GLY A 114 -18.47 -6.94 1.21
C GLY A 114 -18.20 -5.50 0.82
N ALA A 115 -18.72 -4.53 1.59
CA ALA A 115 -18.47 -3.11 1.35
C ALA A 115 -17.04 -2.69 1.74
N ALA A 116 -16.53 -3.16 2.88
CA ALA A 116 -15.21 -2.77 3.42
C ALA A 116 -14.04 -3.62 2.88
N ALA A 117 -14.29 -4.89 2.52
CA ALA A 117 -13.27 -5.85 2.11
C ALA A 117 -12.45 -5.41 0.88
N PRO A 118 -13.03 -4.84 -0.19
CA PRO A 118 -12.24 -4.43 -1.35
C PRO A 118 -11.23 -3.34 -1.01
N HIS A 119 -11.58 -2.43 -0.10
CA HIS A 119 -10.68 -1.37 0.38
C HIS A 119 -9.50 -1.97 1.14
N LEU A 120 -9.81 -2.84 2.12
CA LEU A 120 -8.80 -3.48 2.97
C LEU A 120 -7.88 -4.39 2.14
N PHE A 121 -8.45 -5.15 1.21
CA PHE A 121 -7.70 -5.99 0.27
C PHE A 121 -6.67 -5.18 -0.52
N LEU A 122 -7.08 -4.04 -1.10
CA LEU A 122 -6.18 -3.16 -1.86
C LEU A 122 -5.09 -2.55 -0.97
N LEU A 123 -5.41 -2.10 0.24
CA LEU A 123 -4.41 -1.55 1.15
C LEU A 123 -3.40 -2.61 1.61
N SER A 124 -3.88 -3.78 2.02
CA SER A 124 -3.03 -4.90 2.42
C SER A 124 -2.12 -5.35 1.28
N SER A 125 -2.66 -5.45 0.06
CA SER A 125 -1.87 -5.74 -1.14
C SER A 125 -0.82 -4.67 -1.43
N GLN A 126 -1.15 -3.38 -1.23
CA GLN A 126 -0.19 -2.28 -1.37
C GLN A 126 0.97 -2.43 -0.38
N VAL A 127 0.68 -2.60 0.92
CA VAL A 127 1.71 -2.71 1.97
C VAL A 127 2.61 -3.92 1.74
N PHE A 128 2.03 -5.03 1.29
CA PHE A 128 2.82 -6.20 0.88
C PHE A 128 3.72 -5.88 -0.32
N MET A 129 3.20 -5.26 -1.38
CA MET A 129 3.97 -4.91 -2.57
C MET A 129 5.06 -3.87 -2.30
N GLU A 130 4.83 -2.93 -1.39
CA GLU A 130 5.89 -2.05 -0.88
C GLU A 130 7.02 -2.91 -0.29
N GLY A 131 6.70 -3.88 0.56
CA GLY A 131 7.68 -4.84 1.09
C GLY A 131 8.47 -5.60 0.04
N VAL A 132 7.77 -6.17 -0.94
CA VAL A 132 8.38 -6.88 -2.08
C VAL A 132 9.35 -5.96 -2.83
N SER A 133 8.96 -4.71 -3.09
CA SER A 133 9.80 -3.75 -3.82
C SER A 133 11.04 -3.33 -3.02
N PHE A 134 10.93 -3.20 -1.70
CA PHE A 134 12.08 -2.94 -0.83
C PHE A 134 13.03 -4.13 -0.80
N ALA A 135 12.51 -5.34 -0.60
CA ALA A 135 13.29 -6.57 -0.55
C ALA A 135 13.94 -6.92 -1.90
N GLY A 136 13.23 -6.67 -2.99
CA GLY A 136 13.69 -6.85 -4.36
C GLY A 136 14.65 -5.76 -4.84
N GLY A 137 14.93 -4.74 -4.03
CA GLY A 137 15.85 -3.66 -4.37
C GLY A 137 15.36 -2.79 -5.54
N PHE A 138 14.04 -2.61 -5.66
CA PHE A 138 13.46 -1.81 -6.73
C PHE A 138 13.88 -0.35 -6.58
N SER A 139 13.99 0.35 -7.70
CA SER A 139 14.34 1.77 -7.73
C SER A 139 13.29 2.63 -7.00
N ILE A 140 13.72 3.79 -6.54
CA ILE A 140 12.87 4.74 -5.79
C ILE A 140 11.60 5.13 -6.58
N PRO A 141 11.63 5.39 -7.90
CA PRO A 141 10.41 5.71 -8.66
C PRO A 141 9.40 4.58 -8.69
N VAL A 142 9.83 3.32 -8.87
CA VAL A 142 8.92 2.17 -8.86
C VAL A 142 8.31 1.99 -7.48
N ARG A 143 9.11 2.16 -6.42
CA ARG A 143 8.63 2.14 -5.04
C ARG A 143 7.61 3.25 -4.76
N ALA A 144 7.80 4.44 -5.33
CA ALA A 144 6.86 5.55 -5.20
C ALA A 144 5.58 5.36 -6.02
N PHE A 145 5.67 4.64 -7.14
CA PHE A 145 4.52 4.29 -7.97
C PHE A 145 3.53 3.37 -7.24
N ILE A 146 4.00 2.45 -6.39
CA ILE A 146 3.15 1.50 -5.66
C ILE A 146 2.02 2.21 -4.88
N PRO A 147 2.30 3.07 -3.89
CA PRO A 147 1.25 3.74 -3.14
C PRO A 147 0.40 4.66 -4.03
N VAL A 148 0.96 5.30 -5.06
CA VAL A 148 0.18 6.14 -5.99
C VAL A 148 -0.85 5.31 -6.75
N PHE A 149 -0.43 4.19 -7.33
CA PHE A 149 -1.27 3.35 -8.18
C PHE A 149 -2.37 2.65 -7.39
N TYR A 150 -2.01 2.05 -6.25
CA TYR A 150 -2.98 1.42 -5.35
C TYR A 150 -3.97 2.44 -4.77
N ASN A 151 -3.51 3.61 -4.34
CA ASN A 151 -4.39 4.62 -3.75
C ASN A 151 -5.37 5.19 -4.80
N SER A 152 -4.95 5.31 -6.06
CA SER A 152 -5.82 5.72 -7.17
C SER A 152 -7.00 4.76 -7.37
N ARG A 153 -6.79 3.44 -7.26
CA ARG A 153 -7.89 2.46 -7.32
C ARG A 153 -8.69 2.42 -6.01
N ARG A 154 -8.02 2.53 -4.87
CA ARG A 154 -8.62 2.40 -3.53
C ARG A 154 -9.70 3.44 -3.25
N ILE A 155 -9.54 4.67 -3.72
CA ILE A 155 -10.54 5.74 -3.49
C ILE A 155 -11.92 5.35 -4.05
N PHE A 156 -11.98 4.68 -5.22
CA PHE A 156 -13.24 4.20 -5.78
C PHE A 156 -13.88 3.07 -4.95
N SER A 157 -13.05 2.17 -4.41
CA SER A 157 -13.55 1.13 -3.52
C SER A 157 -14.11 1.71 -2.21
N ILE A 158 -13.44 2.71 -1.63
CA ILE A 158 -13.95 3.42 -0.43
C ILE A 158 -15.23 4.17 -0.77
N TRP A 159 -15.32 4.74 -1.97
CA TRP A 159 -16.55 5.40 -2.42
C TRP A 159 -17.74 4.43 -2.47
N GLY A 160 -17.53 3.20 -2.95
CA GLY A 160 -18.54 2.14 -2.86
C GLY A 160 -18.94 1.81 -1.42
N TRP A 161 -17.97 1.76 -0.51
CA TRP A 161 -18.25 1.58 0.93
C TRP A 161 -19.07 2.74 1.51
N ILE A 162 -18.76 3.98 1.15
CA ILE A 162 -19.54 5.17 1.54
C ILE A 162 -20.98 5.07 1.07
N GLN A 163 -21.19 4.76 -0.21
CA GLN A 163 -22.55 4.63 -0.76
C GLN A 163 -23.36 3.59 0.01
N PHE A 164 -22.75 2.46 0.35
CA PHE A 164 -23.37 1.41 1.14
C PHE A 164 -23.75 1.87 2.56
N GLU A 165 -22.83 2.49 3.31
CA GLU A 165 -23.08 2.93 4.69
C GLU A 165 -24.12 4.06 4.77
N PHE A 166 -24.20 4.91 3.74
CA PHE A 166 -25.16 6.01 3.70
C PHE A 166 -26.54 5.58 3.18
N ALA A 167 -26.64 4.46 2.46
CA ALA A 167 -27.93 3.87 2.07
C ALA A 167 -28.66 3.18 3.24
N LYS A 168 -27.93 2.73 4.28
CA LYS A 168 -28.52 2.09 5.46
C LYS A 168 -29.29 3.06 6.36
N VAL A 169 -30.38 2.60 6.98
CA VAL A 169 -31.15 3.33 8.01
C VAL A 169 -31.05 2.56 9.34
N GLY A 170 -30.53 3.19 10.42
CA GLY A 170 -30.37 2.54 11.73
C GLY A 170 -29.19 3.06 12.58
N GLY A 171 -29.00 2.54 13.81
CA GLY A 171 -28.07 3.08 14.82
C GLY A 171 -26.60 2.61 14.76
N LEU A 172 -26.32 1.35 14.38
CA LEU A 172 -24.93 0.84 14.21
C LEU A 172 -24.21 1.46 12.99
N VAL A 173 -24.98 2.21 12.19
CA VAL A 173 -24.60 2.87 10.95
C VAL A 173 -23.58 4.00 11.20
N ILE A 174 -23.52 4.58 12.40
CA ILE A 174 -22.65 5.73 12.68
C ILE A 174 -21.16 5.33 12.62
N VAL A 175 -20.81 4.14 13.15
CA VAL A 175 -19.41 3.68 13.17
C VAL A 175 -18.94 3.37 11.75
N GLY A 176 -19.74 2.64 10.97
CA GLY A 176 -19.44 2.34 9.57
C GLY A 176 -19.30 3.60 8.72
N ARG A 177 -20.27 4.53 8.81
CA ARG A 177 -20.21 5.84 8.13
C ARG A 177 -18.98 6.64 8.51
N ALA A 178 -18.69 6.77 9.81
CA ALA A 178 -17.54 7.53 10.28
C ALA A 178 -16.23 6.91 9.79
N LEU A 179 -16.10 5.57 9.85
CA LEU A 179 -14.90 4.86 9.42
C LEU A 179 -14.69 4.94 7.91
N ALA A 180 -15.75 4.75 7.12
CA ALA A 180 -15.70 4.90 5.67
C ALA A 180 -15.32 6.35 5.30
N ALA A 181 -15.90 7.35 5.98
CA ALA A 181 -15.66 8.76 5.67
C ALA A 181 -14.24 9.19 6.05
N ALA A 182 -13.75 8.72 7.21
CA ALA A 182 -12.37 8.91 7.64
C ALA A 182 -11.38 8.29 6.64
N ASN A 183 -11.66 7.09 6.14
CA ASN A 183 -10.85 6.46 5.10
C ASN A 183 -10.87 7.28 3.82
N LEU A 184 -12.04 7.72 3.34
CA LEU A 184 -12.12 8.50 2.11
C LEU A 184 -11.29 9.79 2.25
N GLY A 185 -11.50 10.55 3.32
CA GLY A 185 -10.77 11.78 3.59
C GLY A 185 -9.27 11.56 3.69
N PHE A 186 -8.83 10.57 4.46
CA PHE A 186 -7.41 10.27 4.64
C PHE A 186 -6.74 9.86 3.33
N TRP A 187 -7.36 8.96 2.56
CA TRP A 187 -6.75 8.41 1.35
C TRP A 187 -6.79 9.35 0.16
N VAL A 188 -7.82 10.19 0.05
CA VAL A 188 -7.89 11.33 -0.89
C VAL A 188 -6.79 12.33 -0.58
N TYR A 189 -6.67 12.77 0.69
CA TYR A 189 -5.59 13.66 1.10
C TYR A 189 -4.21 13.03 0.87
N ASN A 190 -4.05 11.74 1.19
CA ASN A 190 -2.80 11.03 0.94
C ASN A 190 -2.43 11.05 -0.55
N LEU A 191 -3.39 10.85 -1.46
CA LEU A 191 -3.10 10.87 -2.90
C LEU A 191 -2.77 12.29 -3.39
N PHE A 192 -3.69 13.24 -3.18
CA PHE A 192 -3.62 14.55 -3.82
C PHE A 192 -2.84 15.60 -3.01
N GLY A 193 -2.74 15.43 -1.69
CA GLY A 193 -2.02 16.34 -0.79
C GLY A 193 -0.58 15.90 -0.48
N PHE A 194 -0.29 14.60 -0.53
CA PHE A 194 1.04 14.08 -0.17
C PHE A 194 1.74 13.33 -1.30
N LEU A 195 1.16 12.24 -1.82
CA LEU A 195 1.84 11.34 -2.75
C LEU A 195 2.18 12.05 -4.06
N LEU A 196 1.19 12.66 -4.71
CA LEU A 196 1.37 13.32 -6.00
C LEU A 196 2.21 14.62 -5.91
N PRO A 197 1.92 15.57 -4.99
CA PRO A 197 2.64 16.85 -4.98
C PRO A 197 3.99 16.82 -4.25
N VAL A 198 4.21 15.89 -3.30
CA VAL A 198 5.41 15.90 -2.44
C VAL A 198 6.25 14.66 -2.64
N TYR A 199 5.67 13.47 -2.46
CA TYR A 199 6.45 12.23 -2.46
C TYR A 199 7.02 11.89 -3.83
N LEU A 200 6.18 11.92 -4.86
CA LEU A 200 6.53 11.53 -6.22
C LEU A 200 7.60 12.47 -6.83
N PRO A 201 7.52 13.81 -6.73
CA PRO A 201 8.57 14.70 -7.22
C PRO A 201 9.91 14.49 -6.49
N ARG A 202 9.87 14.26 -5.17
CA ARG A 202 11.09 13.97 -4.39
C ARG A 202 11.71 12.63 -4.79
N ALA A 203 10.88 11.61 -5.03
CA ALA A 203 11.31 10.31 -5.50
C ALA A 203 12.03 10.41 -6.86
N PHE A 204 11.44 11.12 -7.83
CA PHE A 204 12.07 11.34 -9.13
C PHE A 204 13.34 12.18 -9.03
N ARG A 205 13.33 13.27 -8.25
CA ARG A 205 14.53 14.09 -8.05
C ARG A 205 15.69 13.27 -7.47
N LYS A 206 15.43 12.45 -6.44
CA LYS A 206 16.47 11.60 -5.85
C LYS A 206 17.00 10.59 -6.86
N TYR A 207 16.14 9.97 -7.67
CA TYR A 207 16.56 9.01 -8.69
C TYR A 207 17.41 9.65 -9.79
N TYR A 208 16.94 10.74 -10.41
CA TYR A 208 17.65 11.35 -11.54
C TYR A 208 18.90 12.10 -11.13
N CYS A 209 18.88 12.86 -10.03
CA CYS A 209 20.04 13.63 -9.59
C CYS A 209 21.17 12.75 -9.03
N SER A 210 20.87 11.56 -8.50
CA SER A 210 21.89 10.60 -8.06
C SER A 210 22.48 9.75 -9.19
N SER A 211 21.85 9.74 -10.36
CA SER A 211 22.39 9.09 -11.57
C SER A 211 23.33 9.99 -12.38
N SER A 212 23.38 11.29 -12.06
CA SER A 212 24.19 12.32 -12.73
C SER A 212 25.45 12.72 -11.94
N ALA A 213 25.81 11.96 -10.90
CA ALA A 213 27.02 12.11 -10.09
C ALA A 213 27.81 10.79 -10.12
#